data_AF-A0A2P2QMJ9-F1
#
_entry.id   AF-A0A2P2QMJ9-F1
#
_cell.length_a   1.000
_cell.length_b   1.000
_cell.length_c   1.000
_cell.angle_alpha   90.00
_cell.angle_beta   90.00
_cell.angle_gamma   90.00
#
_symmetry.space_group_name_H-M   'P 1'
#
loop_
_entity.id
_entity.type
_entity.pdbx_description
1 polymer ?
#
loop_
_entity_poly.entity_id
_entity_poly.type
_entity_poly.pdbx_seq_one_letter_code
_entity_poly.pdbx_strand_id
1 'polypeptide(L)'
;MFEAKVSSGNGEQILSRDVYRLGHRLDFFRMLSFYYTTVGFYLNSMMVLLTVYAFLWGRLYLALSGVEGYATANSANNKALGTILNQQFLIQIGLFTALPMIVENYLEHGFLPAIWDFLTMQFQLAPLFYTFSLGTRTHFFGRTILHGGAKYRATGRGFVVQHKSFAENYRLYGRSHFIKAIELGVILIVYASHSPLATNTFVYIAMTISSWFLVISWILSPFVFNPSGFDWLKTVYDFEDFINWIWNRGGMFSKAEQSWETWWYEEQDHLRTTGLWGKLLEIILDLRFFFFQYGVVYQLNITNGKTGIAVYLLSWIYMVAAVGIYVIMVYAGDKYAAKEHIKYRLVQLIVTVFSVLGIVLLLELTKFTLLDLVSSLLAFIPTGWGIICIAQVLRPFLESSIVWDTVVSLARLYDMLLGLIVMAPVALLSWLPGFQSMQTRILFNQAFSRGLQISLILTGKKSN
;
A
#
# COMPACT_ATOMS: atom_id res chain seq x y z
N MET A 1 -5.86 -7.06 13.92
CA MET A 1 -6.76 -8.24 13.81
C MET A 1 -8.19 -7.98 14.31
N PHE A 2 -8.38 -7.44 15.52
CA PHE A 2 -9.73 -7.16 16.06
C PHE A 2 -10.56 -6.24 15.15
N GLU A 3 -10.00 -5.09 14.76
CA GLU A 3 -10.65 -4.13 13.85
C GLU A 3 -11.08 -4.79 12.52
N ALA A 4 -10.24 -5.64 11.94
CA ALA A 4 -10.57 -6.38 10.71
C ALA A 4 -11.80 -7.27 10.88
N LYS A 5 -11.89 -7.97 12.02
CA LYS A 5 -13.03 -8.86 12.34
C LYS A 5 -14.33 -8.06 12.48
N VAL A 6 -14.30 -6.97 13.25
CA VAL A 6 -15.51 -6.15 13.48
C VAL A 6 -15.95 -5.47 12.20
N SER A 7 -15.00 -4.94 11.41
CA SER A 7 -15.30 -4.28 10.13
C SER A 7 -15.89 -5.23 9.10
N SER A 8 -15.37 -6.46 9.00
CA SER A 8 -15.94 -7.49 8.12
C SER A 8 -17.36 -7.85 8.55
N GLY A 9 -17.59 -8.05 9.86
CA GLY A 9 -18.92 -8.34 10.38
C GLY A 9 -19.94 -7.23 10.07
N ASN A 10 -19.54 -5.96 10.21
CA ASN A 10 -20.40 -4.82 9.86
C ASN A 10 -20.64 -4.72 8.34
N GLY A 11 -19.68 -5.15 7.51
CA GLY A 11 -19.84 -5.25 6.05
C GLY A 11 -20.89 -6.28 5.61
N GLU A 12 -21.07 -7.38 6.36
CA GLU A 12 -22.20 -8.31 6.13
C GLU A 12 -23.51 -7.73 6.71
N GLN A 13 -23.44 -7.07 7.88
CA GLN A 13 -24.63 -6.50 8.52
C GLN A 13 -25.30 -5.42 7.68
N ILE A 14 -24.54 -4.55 6.99
CA ILE A 14 -25.12 -3.50 6.15
C ILE A 14 -25.96 -4.06 5.00
N LEU A 15 -25.64 -5.27 4.52
CA LEU A 15 -26.37 -5.98 3.48
C LEU A 15 -27.51 -6.85 4.04
N SER A 16 -27.66 -6.92 5.36
CA SER A 16 -28.64 -7.79 6.02
C SER A 16 -30.07 -7.22 5.97
N ARG A 17 -31.04 -8.14 5.92
CA ARG A 17 -32.47 -7.81 6.04
C ARG A 17 -32.83 -7.20 7.40
N ASP A 18 -32.06 -7.49 8.44
CA ASP A 18 -32.32 -7.02 9.79
C ASP A 18 -31.99 -5.54 9.92
N VAL A 19 -30.84 -5.09 9.38
CA VAL A 19 -30.51 -3.67 9.29
C VAL A 19 -31.53 -2.92 8.43
N TYR A 20 -31.97 -3.51 7.32
CA TYR A 20 -33.05 -2.94 6.51
C TYR A 20 -34.36 -2.75 7.31
N ARG A 21 -34.77 -3.76 8.09
CA ARG A 21 -35.98 -3.68 8.95
C ARG A 21 -35.83 -2.68 10.09
N LEU A 22 -34.65 -2.62 10.72
CA LEU A 22 -34.35 -1.64 11.77
C LEU A 22 -34.45 -0.22 11.22
N GLY A 23 -33.91 0.03 10.02
CA GLY A 23 -34.00 1.33 9.35
C GLY A 23 -35.43 1.80 9.09
N HIS A 24 -36.40 0.89 8.94
CA HIS A 24 -37.82 1.23 8.76
C HIS A 24 -38.59 1.40 10.08
N ARG A 25 -38.05 0.89 11.19
CA ARG A 25 -38.74 0.89 12.50
C ARG A 25 -38.18 1.89 13.49
N LEU A 26 -36.94 2.31 13.33
CA LEU A 26 -36.31 3.32 14.17
C LEU A 26 -36.78 4.72 13.74
N ASP A 27 -37.11 5.55 14.73
CA ASP A 27 -37.31 6.99 14.55
C ASP A 27 -35.97 7.68 14.21
N PHE A 28 -36.05 8.88 13.65
CA PHE A 28 -34.88 9.58 13.10
C PHE A 28 -33.70 9.68 14.08
N PHE A 29 -33.93 10.08 15.33
CA PHE A 29 -32.86 10.25 16.32
C PHE A 29 -32.21 8.92 16.70
N ARG A 30 -33.00 7.86 16.91
CA ARG A 30 -32.45 6.52 17.16
C ARG A 30 -31.72 5.97 15.93
N MET A 31 -32.17 6.31 14.73
CA MET A 31 -31.48 5.93 13.50
C MET A 31 -30.13 6.64 13.36
N LEU A 32 -30.01 7.90 13.78
CA LEU A 32 -28.72 8.61 13.83
C LEU A 32 -27.76 7.93 14.81
N SER A 33 -28.22 7.59 16.02
CA SER A 33 -27.40 6.86 16.99
C SER A 33 -26.99 5.49 16.46
N PHE A 34 -27.91 4.73 15.86
CA PHE A 34 -27.62 3.45 15.23
C PHE A 34 -26.59 3.60 14.11
N TYR A 35 -26.75 4.59 13.24
CA TYR A 35 -25.80 4.88 12.15
C TYR A 35 -24.40 5.17 12.70
N TYR A 36 -24.27 6.04 13.70
CA TYR A 36 -22.98 6.42 14.27
C TYR A 36 -22.28 5.28 15.03
N THR A 37 -23.04 4.36 15.63
CA THR A 37 -22.47 3.28 16.48
C THR A 37 -22.25 1.96 15.76
N THR A 38 -22.87 1.76 14.59
CA THR A 38 -22.85 0.48 13.86
C THR A 38 -22.34 0.66 12.42
N VAL A 39 -23.16 0.31 11.42
CA VAL A 39 -22.78 0.24 10.01
C VAL A 39 -22.39 1.59 9.39
N GLY A 40 -23.01 2.67 9.84
CA GLY A 40 -22.77 4.02 9.30
C GLY A 40 -21.38 4.54 9.60
N PHE A 41 -20.80 4.17 10.75
CA PHE A 41 -19.42 4.49 11.10
C PHE A 41 -18.40 3.91 10.11
N TYR A 42 -18.58 2.64 9.74
CA TYR A 42 -17.71 1.95 8.78
C TYR A 42 -17.93 2.47 7.35
N LEU A 43 -19.19 2.79 6.99
CA LEU A 43 -19.51 3.45 5.72
C LEU A 43 -18.80 4.81 5.62
N ASN A 44 -18.92 5.67 6.64
CA ASN A 44 -18.24 6.96 6.69
C ASN A 44 -16.72 6.80 6.59
N SER A 45 -16.15 5.86 7.34
CA SER A 45 -14.72 5.54 7.30
C SER A 45 -14.27 5.18 5.88
N MET A 46 -15.04 4.34 5.19
CA MET A 46 -14.78 3.96 3.80
C MET A 46 -14.89 5.16 2.85
N MET A 47 -15.93 5.99 2.99
CA MET A 47 -16.13 7.18 2.16
C MET A 47 -15.00 8.19 2.32
N VAL A 48 -14.49 8.39 3.54
CA VAL A 48 -13.33 9.25 3.79
C VAL A 48 -12.12 8.76 2.99
N LEU A 49 -11.81 7.47 3.05
CA LEU A 49 -10.64 6.94 2.34
C LEU A 49 -10.84 6.93 0.83
N LEU A 50 -12.03 6.59 0.33
CA LEU A 50 -12.34 6.67 -1.10
C LEU A 50 -12.21 8.11 -1.63
N THR A 51 -12.59 9.10 -0.82
CA THR A 51 -12.41 10.51 -1.17
C THR A 51 -10.93 10.87 -1.30
N VAL A 52 -10.05 10.37 -0.41
CA VAL A 52 -8.59 10.54 -0.56
C VAL A 52 -8.08 9.95 -1.85
N TYR A 53 -8.49 8.72 -2.17
CA TYR A 53 -8.09 8.05 -3.39
C TYR A 53 -8.55 8.82 -4.63
N ALA A 54 -9.83 9.15 -4.71
CA ALA A 54 -10.41 9.91 -5.82
C ALA A 54 -9.71 11.27 -5.98
N PHE A 55 -9.40 11.92 -4.87
CA PHE A 55 -8.68 13.18 -4.84
C PHE A 55 -7.25 13.05 -5.36
N LEU A 56 -6.43 12.12 -4.84
CA LEU A 56 -5.03 11.95 -5.25
C LEU A 56 -4.92 11.54 -6.73
N TRP A 57 -5.74 10.58 -7.14
CA TRP A 57 -5.81 10.16 -8.54
C TRP A 57 -6.30 11.29 -9.45
N GLY A 58 -7.36 12.00 -9.05
CA GLY A 58 -7.88 13.14 -9.80
C GLY A 58 -6.84 14.26 -9.97
N ARG A 59 -6.13 14.62 -8.90
CA ARG A 59 -5.06 15.63 -8.93
C ARG A 59 -3.90 15.20 -9.81
N LEU A 60 -3.47 13.96 -9.72
CA LEU A 60 -2.45 13.42 -10.60
C LEU A 60 -2.87 13.51 -12.07
N TYR A 61 -4.09 13.11 -12.42
CA TYR A 61 -4.57 13.18 -13.80
C TYR A 61 -4.67 14.62 -14.32
N LEU A 62 -5.06 15.58 -13.48
CA LEU A 62 -5.05 17.00 -13.85
C LEU A 62 -3.63 17.54 -14.11
N ALA A 63 -2.63 17.07 -13.35
CA ALA A 63 -1.22 17.40 -13.57
C ALA A 63 -0.71 16.77 -14.88
N LEU A 64 -0.90 15.46 -15.07
CA LEU A 64 -0.40 14.74 -16.25
C LEU A 64 -1.09 15.11 -17.56
N SER A 65 -2.34 15.59 -17.51
CA SER A 65 -3.06 16.09 -18.70
C SER A 65 -2.67 17.51 -19.10
N GLY A 66 -1.91 18.23 -18.28
CA GLY A 66 -1.56 19.64 -18.51
C GLY A 66 -2.70 20.63 -18.20
N VAL A 67 -3.89 20.15 -17.79
CA VAL A 67 -5.03 21.00 -17.41
C VAL A 67 -4.68 21.89 -16.23
N GLU A 68 -3.93 21.37 -15.25
CA GLU A 68 -3.46 22.17 -14.12
C GLU A 68 -2.55 23.33 -14.56
N GLY A 69 -1.64 23.09 -15.51
CA GLY A 69 -0.78 24.14 -16.08
C GLY A 69 -1.59 25.20 -16.82
N TYR A 70 -2.53 24.77 -17.65
CA TYR A 70 -3.44 25.67 -18.36
C TYR A 70 -4.30 26.52 -17.40
N ALA A 71 -4.84 25.90 -16.34
CA ALA A 71 -5.66 26.57 -15.34
C ALA A 71 -4.88 27.60 -14.53
N THR A 72 -3.62 27.29 -14.18
CA THR A 72 -2.74 28.21 -13.46
C THR A 72 -2.40 29.43 -14.32
N ALA A 73 -2.05 29.20 -15.59
CA ALA A 73 -1.74 30.27 -16.55
C ALA A 73 -2.96 31.16 -16.87
N ASN A 74 -4.18 30.60 -16.87
CA ASN A 74 -5.43 31.31 -17.18
C ASN A 74 -6.30 31.59 -15.95
N SER A 75 -5.72 31.59 -14.74
CA SER A 75 -6.43 31.75 -13.47
C SER A 75 -7.26 33.03 -13.37
N ALA A 76 -6.90 34.07 -14.14
CA ALA A 76 -7.68 35.30 -14.29
C ALA A 76 -9.05 35.08 -14.96
N ASN A 77 -9.14 34.16 -15.93
CA ASN A 77 -10.37 33.86 -16.68
C ASN A 77 -11.25 32.80 -16.02
N ASN A 78 -10.69 31.95 -15.15
CA ASN A 78 -11.46 30.92 -14.44
C ASN A 78 -11.11 30.89 -12.95
N LYS A 79 -11.49 31.97 -12.25
CA LYS A 79 -11.32 32.09 -10.79
C LYS A 79 -11.93 30.92 -10.04
N ALA A 80 -13.09 30.40 -10.46
CA ALA A 80 -13.73 29.27 -9.81
C ALA A 80 -12.84 28.02 -9.82
N LEU A 81 -12.26 27.66 -10.97
CA LEU A 81 -11.33 26.54 -11.08
C LEU A 81 -10.07 26.77 -10.24
N GLY A 82 -9.47 27.97 -10.31
CA GLY A 82 -8.31 28.32 -9.48
C GLY A 82 -8.61 28.26 -7.98
N THR A 83 -9.80 28.67 -7.55
CA THR A 83 -10.24 28.62 -6.15
C THR A 83 -10.50 27.18 -5.69
N ILE A 84 -11.14 26.33 -6.50
CA ILE A 84 -11.39 24.92 -6.16
C ILE A 84 -10.08 24.15 -6.01
N LEU A 85 -9.10 24.40 -6.88
CA LEU A 85 -7.76 23.77 -6.78
C LEU A 85 -6.99 24.24 -5.54
N ASN A 86 -7.27 25.44 -5.03
CA ASN A 86 -6.63 26.02 -3.84
C ASN A 86 -7.38 25.76 -2.52
N GLN A 87 -8.71 25.51 -2.52
CA GLN A 87 -9.55 25.28 -1.33
C GLN A 87 -9.37 23.89 -0.67
N GLN A 88 -8.20 23.31 -0.86
CA GLN A 88 -7.85 21.93 -0.52
C GLN A 88 -7.55 21.71 0.97
N PHE A 89 -7.40 22.80 1.73
CA PHE A 89 -7.02 22.78 3.15
C PHE A 89 -8.09 22.24 4.11
N LEU A 90 -9.37 22.19 3.69
CA LEU A 90 -10.46 21.79 4.58
C LEU A 90 -10.65 20.27 4.71
N ILE A 91 -10.01 19.46 3.85
CA ILE A 91 -10.07 17.99 3.96
C ILE A 91 -8.81 17.46 4.66
N GLN A 92 -8.39 18.11 5.74
CA GLN A 92 -7.42 17.50 6.66
C GLN A 92 -8.16 16.46 7.51
N ILE A 93 -8.14 15.23 7.01
CA ILE A 93 -8.84 14.04 7.54
C ILE A 93 -8.58 13.80 9.02
N GLY A 94 -7.43 14.19 9.56
CA GLY A 94 -7.12 14.02 10.99
C GLY A 94 -7.75 15.07 11.91
N LEU A 95 -7.85 16.33 11.47
CA LEU A 95 -8.33 17.42 12.34
C LEU A 95 -9.84 17.37 12.52
N PHE A 96 -10.61 17.17 11.45
CA PHE A 96 -12.08 17.12 11.56
C PHE A 96 -12.60 15.87 12.28
N THR A 97 -11.90 14.73 12.20
CA THR A 97 -12.27 13.52 12.95
C THR A 97 -11.87 13.59 14.43
N ALA A 98 -10.89 14.41 14.79
CA ALA A 98 -10.48 14.61 16.18
C ALA A 98 -11.37 15.63 16.93
N LEU A 99 -12.09 16.50 16.21
CA LEU A 99 -12.97 17.51 16.83
C LEU A 99 -14.02 16.91 17.77
N PRO A 100 -14.77 15.84 17.42
CA PRO A 100 -15.74 15.26 18.33
C PRO A 100 -15.11 14.81 19.66
N MET A 101 -13.92 14.20 19.60
CA MET A 101 -13.18 13.74 20.77
C MET A 101 -12.69 14.91 21.63
N ILE A 102 -12.20 15.99 21.02
CA ILE A 102 -11.76 17.19 21.74
C ILE A 102 -12.96 17.85 22.44
N VAL A 103 -14.11 17.93 21.77
CA VAL A 103 -15.35 18.49 22.33
C VAL A 103 -15.87 17.61 23.46
N GLU A 104 -15.88 16.30 23.29
CA GLU A 104 -16.28 15.35 24.34
C GLU A 104 -15.38 15.49 25.58
N ASN A 105 -14.05 15.46 25.39
CA ASN A 105 -13.12 15.60 26.51
C ASN A 105 -13.23 16.98 27.19
N TYR A 106 -13.48 18.04 26.40
CA TYR A 106 -13.77 19.37 26.92
C TYR A 106 -15.02 19.40 27.80
N LEU A 107 -16.10 18.74 27.37
CA LEU A 107 -17.37 18.69 28.10
C LEU A 107 -17.26 17.85 29.38
N GLU A 108 -16.48 16.77 29.36
CA GLU A 108 -16.35 15.85 30.49
C GLU A 108 -15.32 16.31 31.54
N HIS A 109 -14.16 16.79 31.10
CA HIS A 109 -13.01 17.04 31.99
C HIS A 109 -12.59 18.53 32.02
N GLY A 110 -13.17 19.39 31.19
CA GLY A 110 -12.85 20.82 31.08
C GLY A 110 -11.73 21.13 30.07
N PHE A 111 -11.51 22.43 29.82
CA PHE A 111 -10.65 22.89 28.71
C PHE A 111 -9.17 22.52 28.84
N LEU A 112 -8.56 22.82 29.99
CA LEU A 112 -7.12 22.59 30.16
C LEU A 112 -6.77 21.10 30.14
N PRO A 113 -7.52 20.21 30.83
CA PRO A 113 -7.31 18.76 30.69
C PRO A 113 -7.48 18.28 29.25
N ALA A 114 -8.52 18.73 28.54
CA ALA A 114 -8.74 18.34 27.15
C ALA A 114 -7.58 18.72 26.21
N ILE A 115 -6.98 19.91 26.38
CA ILE A 115 -5.78 20.31 25.62
C ILE A 115 -4.58 19.44 25.97
N TRP A 116 -4.35 19.21 27.27
CA TRP A 116 -3.21 18.41 27.72
C TRP A 116 -3.29 16.96 27.22
N ASP A 117 -4.47 16.36 27.30
CA ASP A 117 -4.74 15.03 26.78
C ASP A 117 -4.55 14.99 25.27
N PHE A 118 -5.08 15.98 24.53
CA PHE A 118 -4.89 16.06 23.09
C PHE A 118 -3.40 16.09 22.70
N LEU A 119 -2.60 16.93 23.37
CA LEU A 119 -1.15 17.00 23.15
C LEU A 119 -0.47 15.67 23.48
N THR A 120 -0.83 15.07 24.62
CA THR A 120 -0.30 13.77 25.05
C THR A 120 -0.58 12.68 24.01
N MET A 121 -1.80 12.64 23.46
CA MET A 121 -2.17 11.73 22.38
C MET A 121 -1.32 11.93 21.11
N GLN A 122 -0.96 13.17 20.78
CA GLN A 122 -0.08 13.43 19.63
C GLN A 122 1.32 12.84 19.87
N PHE A 123 1.89 13.06 21.06
CA PHE A 123 3.21 12.52 21.43
C PHE A 123 3.22 10.99 21.53
N GLN A 124 2.10 10.37 21.89
CA GLN A 124 1.91 8.92 21.88
C GLN A 124 1.65 8.34 20.48
N LEU A 125 1.75 9.16 19.43
CA LEU A 125 1.56 8.75 18.03
C LEU A 125 0.15 8.24 17.74
N ALA A 126 -0.86 8.71 18.48
CA ALA A 126 -2.26 8.35 18.24
C ALA A 126 -2.73 8.65 16.79
N PRO A 127 -2.34 9.76 16.13
CA PRO A 127 -2.68 9.99 14.74
C PRO A 127 -2.19 8.89 13.80
N LEU A 128 -0.99 8.35 14.06
CA LEU A 128 -0.41 7.25 13.28
C LEU A 128 -1.28 5.99 13.43
N PHE A 129 -1.63 5.66 14.67
CA PHE A 129 -2.48 4.51 15.01
C PHE A 129 -3.88 4.62 14.39
N TYR A 130 -4.56 5.76 14.55
CA TYR A 130 -5.93 5.93 14.05
C TYR A 130 -5.98 5.98 12.51
N THR A 131 -4.98 6.57 11.87
CA THR A 131 -4.85 6.57 10.40
C THR A 131 -4.63 5.15 9.86
N PHE A 132 -3.83 4.34 10.56
CA PHE A 132 -3.66 2.93 10.26
C PHE A 132 -4.95 2.13 10.50
N SER A 133 -5.62 2.35 11.63
CA SER A 133 -6.89 1.70 11.96
C SER A 133 -7.99 2.01 10.93
N LEU A 134 -8.07 3.26 10.46
CA LEU A 134 -8.97 3.67 9.39
C LEU A 134 -8.76 2.86 8.10
N GLY A 135 -7.50 2.61 7.73
CA GLY A 135 -7.12 1.76 6.60
C GLY A 135 -7.60 0.31 6.77
N THR A 136 -7.39 -0.24 7.97
CA THR A 136 -7.87 -1.59 8.34
C THR A 136 -9.39 -1.67 8.19
N ARG A 137 -10.12 -0.75 8.81
CA ARG A 137 -11.59 -0.74 8.80
C ARG A 137 -12.12 -0.69 7.37
N THR A 138 -11.61 0.25 6.58
CA THR A 138 -12.05 0.45 5.20
C THR A 138 -11.74 -0.75 4.31
N HIS A 139 -10.53 -1.30 4.39
CA HIS A 139 -10.16 -2.44 3.54
C HIS A 139 -11.06 -3.65 3.79
N PHE A 140 -11.25 -4.03 5.06
CA PHE A 140 -12.03 -5.23 5.38
C PHE A 140 -13.54 -5.01 5.21
N PHE A 141 -14.05 -3.81 5.52
CA PHE A 141 -15.44 -3.45 5.26
C PHE A 141 -15.75 -3.45 3.76
N GLY A 142 -14.95 -2.76 2.94
CA GLY A 142 -15.14 -2.69 1.50
C GLY A 142 -14.98 -4.04 0.79
N ARG A 143 -13.97 -4.84 1.19
CA ARG A 143 -13.80 -6.21 0.67
C ARG A 143 -15.03 -7.07 0.95
N THR A 144 -15.60 -6.97 2.14
CA THR A 144 -16.78 -7.75 2.51
C THR A 144 -18.01 -7.30 1.74
N ILE A 145 -18.18 -6.00 1.48
CA ILE A 145 -19.29 -5.51 0.64
C ILE A 145 -19.19 -6.04 -0.80
N LEU A 146 -17.98 -6.07 -1.38
CA LEU A 146 -17.78 -6.47 -2.77
C LEU A 146 -17.82 -7.99 -2.98
N HIS A 147 -17.28 -8.75 -2.03
CA HIS A 147 -17.00 -10.18 -2.20
C HIS A 147 -17.71 -11.07 -1.19
N GLY A 148 -18.22 -10.49 -0.09
CA GLY A 148 -18.65 -11.23 1.09
C GLY A 148 -17.49 -11.97 1.76
N GLY A 149 -17.86 -13.01 2.51
CA GLY A 149 -16.90 -13.99 3.01
C GLY A 149 -16.17 -13.54 4.27
N ALA A 150 -16.86 -12.82 5.17
CA ALA A 150 -16.34 -12.51 6.48
C ALA A 150 -15.87 -13.79 7.21
N LYS A 151 -14.54 -13.94 7.37
CA LYS A 151 -13.94 -15.07 8.07
C LYS A 151 -13.74 -14.74 9.54
N TYR A 152 -14.04 -15.71 10.43
CA TYR A 152 -13.67 -15.59 11.83
C TYR A 152 -12.14 -15.54 11.94
N ARG A 153 -11.61 -14.44 12.50
CA ARG A 153 -10.21 -14.32 12.89
C ARG A 153 -10.11 -14.43 14.40
N ALA A 154 -9.43 -15.45 14.90
CA ALA A 154 -9.22 -15.63 16.33
C ALA A 154 -8.36 -14.49 16.87
N THR A 155 -8.97 -13.56 17.61
CA THR A 155 -8.25 -12.56 18.39
C THR A 155 -7.85 -13.23 19.69
N GLY A 156 -6.59 -13.67 19.79
CA GLY A 156 -6.08 -14.30 21.01
C GLY A 156 -6.23 -13.39 22.23
N ARG A 157 -6.46 -14.00 23.40
CA ARG A 157 -6.42 -13.34 24.72
C ARG A 157 -5.07 -13.62 25.42
N GLY A 158 -3.98 -13.47 24.67
CA GLY A 158 -2.62 -13.76 25.14
C GLY A 158 -1.90 -12.52 25.68
N PHE A 159 -0.66 -12.68 26.12
CA PHE A 159 0.23 -11.58 26.48
C PHE A 159 0.39 -10.66 25.26
N VAL A 160 -0.12 -9.43 25.36
CA VAL A 160 -0.36 -8.53 24.21
C VAL A 160 0.93 -7.91 23.65
N VAL A 161 2.05 -8.01 24.39
CA VAL A 161 3.30 -7.31 24.09
C VAL A 161 4.38 -8.31 23.65
N GLN A 162 4.26 -8.83 22.44
CA GLN A 162 5.27 -9.68 21.81
C GLN A 162 5.66 -9.11 20.44
N HIS A 163 6.96 -9.15 20.14
CA HIS A 163 7.47 -8.84 18.82
C HIS A 163 6.85 -9.75 17.74
N LYS A 164 6.31 -9.17 16.68
CA LYS A 164 5.82 -9.86 15.49
C LYS A 164 6.82 -9.74 14.35
N SER A 165 7.18 -10.87 13.73
CA SER A 165 8.16 -10.84 12.63
C SER A 165 7.61 -10.08 11.42
N PHE A 166 8.51 -9.55 10.59
CA PHE A 166 8.15 -8.90 9.34
C PHE A 166 7.27 -9.79 8.45
N ALA A 167 7.57 -11.09 8.34
CA ALA A 167 6.77 -12.03 7.55
C ALA A 167 5.31 -12.12 8.06
N GLU A 168 5.09 -12.09 9.38
CA GLU A 168 3.73 -12.02 9.93
C GLU A 168 3.05 -10.68 9.62
N ASN A 169 3.76 -9.56 9.81
CA ASN A 169 3.22 -8.23 9.51
C ASN A 169 2.87 -8.07 8.03
N TYR A 170 3.71 -8.56 7.12
CA TYR A 170 3.46 -8.54 5.69
C TYR A 170 2.23 -9.35 5.31
N ARG A 171 2.05 -10.55 5.87
CA ARG A 171 0.85 -11.37 5.63
C ARG A 171 -0.43 -10.71 6.10
N LEU A 172 -0.38 -9.96 7.20
CA LEU A 172 -1.54 -9.26 7.76
C LEU A 172 -1.86 -7.95 7.02
N TYR A 173 -0.83 -7.21 6.60
CA TYR A 173 -0.97 -5.82 6.16
C TYR A 173 -0.55 -5.55 4.71
N GLY A 174 0.00 -6.54 4.00
CA GLY A 174 0.45 -6.42 2.61
C GLY A 174 -0.62 -5.85 1.69
N ARG A 175 -1.75 -6.56 1.55
CA ARG A 175 -2.88 -6.15 0.69
C ARG A 175 -3.69 -4.96 1.24
N SER A 176 -3.73 -4.81 2.56
CA SER A 176 -4.60 -3.81 3.21
C SER A 176 -3.95 -2.44 3.36
N HIS A 177 -2.63 -2.37 3.54
CA HIS A 177 -1.90 -1.14 3.83
C HIS A 177 -0.67 -0.98 2.94
N PHE A 178 0.27 -1.93 2.93
CA PHE A 178 1.60 -1.71 2.32
C PHE A 178 1.54 -1.44 0.82
N ILE A 179 0.85 -2.28 0.07
CA ILE A 179 0.73 -2.12 -1.39
C ILE A 179 0.00 -0.82 -1.72
N LYS A 180 -1.05 -0.53 -0.96
CA LYS A 180 -1.83 0.71 -1.08
C LYS A 180 -1.01 1.96 -0.75
N ALA A 181 -0.16 1.91 0.27
CA ALA A 181 0.72 3.01 0.65
C ALA A 181 1.80 3.25 -0.40
N ILE A 182 2.37 2.18 -0.97
CA ILE A 182 3.34 2.28 -2.06
C ILE A 182 2.67 2.86 -3.31
N GLU A 183 1.45 2.43 -3.66
CA GLU A 183 0.65 3.03 -4.75
C GLU A 183 0.49 4.54 -4.56
N LEU A 184 0.02 4.99 -3.38
CA LEU A 184 -0.15 6.41 -3.09
C LEU A 184 1.19 7.16 -3.05
N GLY A 185 2.26 6.54 -2.55
CA GLY A 185 3.60 7.12 -2.53
C GLY A 185 4.15 7.36 -3.93
N VAL A 186 3.98 6.40 -4.85
CA VAL A 186 4.36 6.53 -6.27
C VAL A 186 3.56 7.65 -6.94
N ILE A 187 2.25 7.73 -6.69
CA ILE A 187 1.40 8.82 -7.19
C ILE A 187 1.92 10.19 -6.73
N LEU A 188 2.25 10.32 -5.44
CA LEU A 188 2.76 11.57 -4.88
C LEU A 188 4.12 11.95 -5.48
N ILE A 189 5.01 10.99 -5.69
CA ILE A 189 6.32 11.23 -6.34
C ILE A 189 6.14 11.72 -7.78
N VAL A 190 5.27 11.06 -8.57
CA VAL A 190 5.00 11.47 -9.95
C VAL A 190 4.30 12.82 -10.02
N TYR A 191 3.37 13.07 -9.10
CA TYR A 191 2.71 14.37 -9.00
C TYR A 191 3.72 15.49 -8.64
N ALA A 192 4.66 15.22 -7.74
CA ALA A 192 5.71 16.18 -7.38
C ALA A 192 6.62 16.54 -8.55
N SER A 193 6.90 15.59 -9.45
CA SER A 193 7.78 15.84 -10.60
C SER A 193 7.10 16.53 -11.78
N HIS A 194 5.78 16.38 -11.94
CA HIS A 194 5.04 16.89 -13.10
C HIS A 194 4.13 18.08 -12.80
N SER A 195 3.76 18.34 -11.54
CA SER A 195 2.84 19.43 -11.21
C SER A 195 3.54 20.80 -11.26
N PRO A 196 3.01 21.79 -12.00
CA PRO A 196 3.51 23.16 -11.96
C PRO A 196 3.42 23.79 -10.56
N LEU A 197 2.44 23.37 -9.74
CA LEU A 197 2.28 23.85 -8.36
C LEU A 197 3.37 23.30 -7.43
N ALA A 198 4.04 22.20 -7.80
CA ALA A 198 5.17 21.66 -7.06
C ALA A 198 6.39 22.59 -7.03
N THR A 199 6.47 23.55 -7.97
CA THR A 199 7.54 24.56 -7.99
C THR A 199 7.49 25.49 -6.78
N ASN A 200 6.29 25.68 -6.19
CA ASN A 200 6.15 26.38 -4.92
C ASN A 200 6.18 25.37 -3.76
N THR A 201 7.34 25.25 -3.12
CA THR A 201 7.59 24.30 -2.03
C THR A 201 6.56 24.38 -0.90
N PHE A 202 6.14 25.60 -0.51
CA PHE A 202 5.19 25.77 0.59
C PHE A 202 3.79 25.26 0.21
N VAL A 203 3.31 25.63 -0.98
CA VAL A 203 2.00 25.22 -1.49
C VAL A 203 1.96 23.71 -1.67
N TYR A 204 3.00 23.12 -2.25
CA TYR A 204 3.12 21.67 -2.40
C TYR A 204 3.11 20.91 -1.07
N ILE A 205 3.94 21.33 -0.11
CA ILE A 205 4.00 20.69 1.21
C ILE A 205 2.62 20.77 1.88
N ALA A 206 2.02 21.95 1.92
CA ALA A 206 0.76 22.13 2.62
C ALA A 206 -0.39 21.32 1.99
N MET A 207 -0.38 21.15 0.66
CA MET A 207 -1.37 20.33 -0.05
C MET A 207 -1.16 18.82 0.10
N THR A 208 0.07 18.34 0.30
CA THR A 208 0.40 16.90 0.23
C THR A 208 0.79 16.29 1.57
N ILE A 209 1.01 17.09 2.62
CA ILE A 209 1.48 16.61 3.93
C ILE A 209 0.55 15.56 4.54
N SER A 210 -0.77 15.72 4.41
CA SER A 210 -1.75 14.74 4.90
C SER A 210 -1.68 13.41 4.15
N SER A 211 -1.37 13.45 2.85
CA SER A 211 -1.25 12.28 2.00
C SER A 211 0.06 11.53 2.25
N TRP A 212 1.16 12.26 2.43
CA TRP A 212 2.43 11.70 2.89
C TRP A 212 2.30 11.11 4.30
N PHE A 213 1.59 11.79 5.21
CA PHE A 213 1.31 11.26 6.54
C PHE A 213 0.52 9.95 6.49
N LEU A 214 -0.47 9.84 5.59
CA LEU A 214 -1.20 8.58 5.35
C LEU A 214 -0.26 7.46 4.90
N VAL A 215 0.59 7.72 3.91
CA VAL A 215 1.58 6.75 3.38
C VAL A 215 2.52 6.28 4.49
N ILE A 216 3.10 7.22 5.24
CA ILE A 216 4.01 6.92 6.36
C ILE A 216 3.29 6.12 7.45
N SER A 217 2.06 6.50 7.80
CA SER A 217 1.26 5.80 8.80
C SER A 217 1.01 4.35 8.40
N TRP A 218 0.67 4.10 7.14
CA TRP A 218 0.40 2.75 6.65
C TRP A 218 1.63 1.85 6.55
N ILE A 219 2.80 2.42 6.28
CA ILE A 219 4.06 1.68 6.23
C ILE A 219 4.62 1.44 7.64
N LEU A 220 4.73 2.48 8.47
CA LEU A 220 5.50 2.41 9.72
C LEU A 220 4.70 1.92 10.93
N SER A 221 3.37 2.09 10.99
CA SER A 221 2.59 1.72 12.18
C SER A 221 2.79 0.28 12.67
N PRO A 222 2.84 -0.74 11.78
CA PRO A 222 3.10 -2.12 12.21
C PRO A 222 4.45 -2.32 12.88
N PHE A 223 5.41 -1.40 12.71
CA PHE A 223 6.74 -1.47 13.32
C PHE A 223 6.84 -0.58 14.55
N VAL A 224 6.28 0.64 14.47
CA VAL A 224 6.20 1.59 15.58
C VAL A 224 5.47 1.00 16.77
N PHE A 225 4.35 0.30 16.56
CA PHE A 225 3.58 -0.31 17.65
C PHE A 225 3.98 -1.77 17.94
N ASN A 226 5.07 -2.25 17.34
CA ASN A 226 5.59 -3.60 17.54
C ASN A 226 6.80 -3.55 18.49
N PRO A 227 6.78 -4.26 19.63
CA PRO A 227 7.90 -4.29 20.55
C PRO A 227 9.21 -4.68 19.85
N SER A 228 10.30 -3.97 20.12
CA SER A 228 11.60 -4.14 19.42
C SER A 228 11.52 -4.03 17.89
N GLY A 229 10.51 -3.33 17.36
CA GLY A 229 10.33 -3.14 15.92
C GLY A 229 11.45 -2.33 15.25
N PHE A 230 12.24 -1.59 16.03
CA PHE A 230 13.44 -0.87 15.57
C PHE A 230 14.75 -1.41 16.13
N ASP A 231 14.79 -2.69 16.52
CA ASP A 231 16.04 -3.34 16.91
C ASP A 231 16.75 -3.87 15.66
N TRP A 232 18.02 -3.50 15.46
CA TRP A 232 18.79 -3.86 14.27
C TRP A 232 18.93 -5.39 14.11
N LEU A 233 19.28 -6.11 15.17
CA LEU A 233 19.47 -7.55 15.10
C LEU A 233 18.15 -8.25 14.79
N LYS A 234 17.04 -7.81 15.39
CA LYS A 234 15.71 -8.32 15.05
C LYS A 234 15.33 -8.05 13.60
N THR A 235 15.64 -6.87 13.08
CA THR A 235 15.35 -6.52 11.69
C THR A 235 16.11 -7.41 10.71
N VAL A 236 17.36 -7.77 11.02
CA VAL A 236 18.14 -8.71 10.20
C VAL A 236 17.51 -10.11 10.23
N TYR A 237 17.12 -10.63 11.40
CA TYR A 237 16.45 -11.93 11.49
C TYR A 237 15.09 -11.94 10.79
N ASP A 238 14.33 -10.86 10.90
CA ASP A 238 13.05 -10.69 10.21
C ASP A 238 13.22 -10.67 8.69
N PHE A 239 14.33 -10.12 8.19
CA PHE A 239 14.65 -10.13 6.77
C PHE A 239 14.96 -11.55 6.30
N GLU A 240 15.79 -12.29 7.03
CA GLU A 240 16.08 -13.70 6.73
C GLU A 240 14.81 -14.56 6.75
N ASP A 241 13.95 -14.41 7.77
CA ASP A 241 12.66 -15.10 7.89
C ASP A 241 11.75 -14.78 6.69
N PHE A 242 11.66 -13.51 6.29
CA PHE A 242 10.87 -13.09 5.13
C PHE A 242 11.37 -13.69 3.83
N ILE A 243 12.68 -13.65 3.57
CA ILE A 243 13.26 -14.23 2.36
C ILE A 243 13.05 -15.75 2.34
N ASN A 244 13.23 -16.43 3.47
CA ASN A 244 12.97 -17.87 3.58
C ASN A 244 11.49 -18.18 3.31
N TRP A 245 10.55 -17.40 3.85
CA TRP A 245 9.12 -17.55 3.60
C TRP A 245 8.72 -17.31 2.14
N ILE A 246 9.30 -16.31 1.47
CA ILE A 246 9.08 -16.00 0.04
C ILE A 246 9.53 -17.17 -0.85
N TRP A 247 10.69 -17.76 -0.59
CA TRP A 247 11.27 -18.81 -1.43
C TRP A 247 10.80 -20.22 -1.09
N ASN A 248 10.15 -20.40 0.06
CA ASN A 248 9.57 -21.68 0.42
C ASN A 248 8.37 -22.00 -0.48
N ARG A 249 8.55 -22.92 -1.43
CA ARG A 249 7.52 -23.36 -2.39
C ARG A 249 6.36 -24.12 -1.75
N GLY A 250 6.45 -24.44 -0.45
CA GLY A 250 5.39 -25.13 0.28
C GLY A 250 5.18 -26.58 -0.17
N GLY A 251 4.56 -27.36 0.69
CA GLY A 251 4.03 -28.69 0.36
C GLY A 251 2.51 -28.69 0.46
N MET A 252 1.86 -29.80 0.09
CA MET A 252 0.39 -29.95 0.10
C MET A 252 -0.27 -29.62 1.46
N PHE A 253 0.47 -29.72 2.56
CA PHE A 253 0.02 -29.40 3.93
C PHE A 253 0.73 -28.20 4.57
N SER A 254 1.48 -27.43 3.78
CA SER A 254 2.13 -26.23 4.29
C SER A 254 1.10 -25.16 4.65
N LYS A 255 1.33 -24.46 5.77
CA LYS A 255 0.46 -23.36 6.20
C LYS A 255 0.92 -22.05 5.57
N ALA A 256 0.03 -21.06 5.47
CA ALA A 256 0.36 -19.69 5.06
C ALA A 256 1.50 -19.04 5.89
N GLU A 257 1.74 -19.51 7.11
CA GLU A 257 2.87 -19.10 7.96
C GLU A 257 4.24 -19.54 7.43
N GLN A 258 4.28 -20.62 6.67
CA GLN A 258 5.53 -21.27 6.26
C GLN A 258 5.87 -21.00 4.79
N SER A 259 4.87 -20.79 3.95
CA SER A 259 5.05 -20.59 2.50
C SER A 259 4.26 -19.37 2.02
N TRP A 260 4.95 -18.51 1.27
CA TRP A 260 4.34 -17.38 0.56
C TRP A 260 3.28 -17.85 -0.44
N GLU A 261 3.50 -18.96 -1.13
CA GLU A 261 2.59 -19.43 -2.17
C GLU A 261 1.25 -19.86 -1.60
N THR A 262 1.25 -20.59 -0.47
CA THR A 262 0.02 -20.93 0.26
C THR A 262 -0.69 -19.67 0.76
N TRP A 263 0.04 -18.72 1.36
CA TRP A 263 -0.54 -17.46 1.80
C TRP A 263 -1.15 -16.66 0.65
N TRP A 264 -0.47 -16.61 -0.49
CA TRP A 264 -0.94 -15.94 -1.69
C TRP A 264 -2.31 -16.52 -2.08
N TYR A 265 -2.39 -17.84 -2.28
CA TYR A 265 -3.67 -18.48 -2.62
C TYR A 265 -4.78 -18.23 -1.59
N GLU A 266 -4.49 -18.37 -0.28
CA GLU A 266 -5.47 -18.11 0.79
C GLU A 266 -5.97 -16.66 0.80
N GLU A 267 -5.08 -15.70 0.54
CA GLU A 267 -5.42 -14.28 0.54
C GLU A 267 -6.38 -13.94 -0.62
N GLN A 268 -6.28 -14.64 -1.75
CA GLN A 268 -7.16 -14.46 -2.92
C GLN A 268 -8.40 -15.36 -2.96
N ASP A 269 -8.62 -16.22 -1.97
CA ASP A 269 -9.75 -17.16 -2.00
C ASP A 269 -11.12 -16.49 -2.18
N HIS A 270 -11.29 -15.28 -1.67
CA HIS A 270 -12.51 -14.49 -1.83
C HIS A 270 -12.92 -14.30 -3.29
N LEU A 271 -11.96 -14.17 -4.23
CA LEU A 271 -12.22 -13.99 -5.66
C LEU A 271 -12.90 -15.21 -6.31
N ARG A 272 -12.78 -16.39 -5.69
CA ARG A 272 -13.45 -17.62 -6.15
C ARG A 272 -14.96 -17.55 -5.91
N THR A 273 -15.38 -16.93 -4.82
CA THR A 273 -16.79 -16.80 -4.44
C THR A 273 -17.45 -15.52 -4.96
N THR A 274 -16.67 -14.58 -5.48
CA THR A 274 -17.16 -13.31 -6.03
C THR A 274 -18.07 -13.52 -7.25
N GLY A 275 -19.23 -12.85 -7.26
CA GLY A 275 -20.13 -12.81 -8.41
C GLY A 275 -19.57 -12.05 -9.61
N LEU A 276 -20.24 -12.14 -10.77
CA LEU A 276 -19.78 -11.54 -12.02
C LEU A 276 -19.57 -10.02 -11.92
N TRP A 277 -20.50 -9.30 -11.27
CA TRP A 277 -20.39 -7.85 -11.07
C TRP A 277 -19.22 -7.46 -10.16
N GLY A 278 -18.92 -8.24 -9.13
CA GLY A 278 -17.77 -8.00 -8.26
C GLY A 278 -16.45 -8.20 -9.01
N LYS A 279 -16.36 -9.24 -9.85
CA LYS A 279 -15.20 -9.47 -10.73
C LYS A 279 -15.01 -8.35 -11.76
N LEU A 280 -16.10 -7.88 -12.37
CA LEU A 280 -16.06 -6.75 -13.30
C LEU A 280 -15.56 -5.48 -12.58
N LEU A 281 -16.05 -5.22 -11.37
CA LEU A 281 -15.65 -4.06 -10.58
C LEU A 281 -14.16 -4.11 -10.20
N GLU A 282 -13.64 -5.27 -9.82
CA GLU A 282 -12.19 -5.45 -9.58
C GLU A 282 -11.37 -5.09 -10.83
N ILE A 283 -11.76 -5.61 -12.00
CA ILE A 283 -11.09 -5.28 -13.27
C ILE A 283 -11.14 -3.77 -13.52
N ILE A 284 -12.30 -3.13 -13.35
CA ILE A 284 -12.46 -1.68 -13.53
C ILE A 284 -11.56 -0.90 -12.58
N LEU A 285 -11.47 -1.31 -11.31
CA LEU A 285 -10.57 -0.68 -10.36
C LEU A 285 -9.11 -0.85 -10.79
N ASP A 286 -8.71 -2.01 -11.30
CA ASP A 286 -7.34 -2.28 -11.75
C ASP A 286 -6.96 -1.53 -13.04
N LEU A 287 -7.94 -1.11 -13.86
CA LEU A 287 -7.70 -0.27 -15.04
C LEU A 287 -6.95 1.04 -14.69
N ARG A 288 -7.03 1.50 -13.43
CA ARG A 288 -6.31 2.69 -12.96
C ARG A 288 -4.80 2.62 -13.19
N PHE A 289 -4.20 1.43 -13.09
CA PHE A 289 -2.76 1.24 -13.32
C PHE A 289 -2.37 1.45 -14.79
N PHE A 290 -3.27 1.12 -15.73
CA PHE A 290 -3.05 1.32 -17.16
C PHE A 290 -3.24 2.80 -17.54
N PHE A 291 -4.23 3.47 -16.95
CA PHE A 291 -4.38 4.93 -17.09
C PHE A 291 -3.21 5.69 -16.47
N PHE A 292 -2.63 5.18 -15.38
CA PHE A 292 -1.42 5.72 -14.78
C PHE A 292 -0.23 5.65 -15.75
N GLN A 293 0.01 4.47 -16.33
CA GLN A 293 1.03 4.27 -17.36
C GLN A 293 0.83 5.24 -18.52
N TYR A 294 -0.41 5.33 -19.03
CA TYR A 294 -0.76 6.21 -20.12
C TYR A 294 -0.39 7.68 -19.82
N GLY A 295 -0.75 8.18 -18.63
CA GLY A 295 -0.46 9.55 -18.23
C GLY A 295 1.04 9.85 -18.13
N VAL A 296 1.83 8.91 -17.60
CA VAL A 296 3.29 9.11 -17.46
C VAL A 296 4.00 8.98 -18.81
N VAL A 297 3.63 8.01 -19.65
CA VAL A 297 4.27 7.78 -20.96
C VAL A 297 4.19 9.03 -21.84
N TYR A 298 3.10 9.79 -21.78
CA TYR A 298 2.92 11.00 -22.59
C TYR A 298 3.79 12.17 -22.16
N GLN A 299 4.28 12.15 -20.92
CA GLN A 299 5.19 13.17 -20.41
C GLN A 299 6.67 12.83 -20.67
N LEU A 300 6.97 11.62 -21.17
CA LEU A 300 8.35 11.23 -21.48
C LEU A 300 8.89 12.03 -22.68
N ASN A 301 10.15 12.45 -22.60
CA ASN A 301 10.78 13.26 -23.65
C ASN A 301 10.87 12.54 -25.01
N ILE A 302 10.89 11.20 -25.01
CA ILE A 302 10.91 10.37 -26.22
C ILE A 302 9.69 10.62 -27.12
N THR A 303 8.57 11.06 -26.54
CA THR A 303 7.34 11.32 -27.28
C THR A 303 7.40 12.60 -28.11
N ASN A 304 8.34 13.50 -27.80
CA ASN A 304 8.54 14.80 -28.46
C ASN A 304 7.22 15.59 -28.62
N GLY A 305 6.34 15.51 -27.61
CA GLY A 305 5.03 16.17 -27.60
C GLY A 305 3.92 15.47 -28.39
N LYS A 306 4.16 14.28 -28.96
CA LYS A 306 3.12 13.49 -29.63
C LYS A 306 2.27 12.73 -28.61
N THR A 307 1.00 13.11 -28.50
CA THR A 307 0.02 12.52 -27.57
C THR A 307 -0.90 11.47 -28.21
N GLY A 308 -0.45 10.86 -29.30
CA GLY A 308 -1.23 9.85 -30.01
C GLY A 308 -1.28 8.52 -29.26
N ILE A 309 -2.43 7.83 -29.29
CA ILE A 309 -2.62 6.50 -28.69
C ILE A 309 -1.56 5.49 -29.17
N ALA A 310 -1.05 5.67 -30.39
CA ALA A 310 0.05 4.87 -30.92
C ALA A 310 1.31 4.88 -30.04
N VAL A 311 1.64 6.01 -29.39
CA VAL A 311 2.80 6.11 -28.48
C VAL A 311 2.59 5.23 -27.25
N TYR A 312 1.37 5.25 -26.71
CA TYR A 312 1.00 4.37 -25.60
C TYR A 312 1.09 2.91 -26.02
N LEU A 313 0.54 2.52 -27.17
CA LEU A 313 0.61 1.15 -27.68
C LEU A 313 2.06 0.70 -27.94
N LEU A 314 2.93 1.56 -28.46
CA LEU A 314 4.36 1.27 -28.62
C LEU A 314 5.07 1.07 -27.27
N SER A 315 4.64 1.78 -26.22
CA SER A 315 5.20 1.62 -24.88
C SER A 315 5.04 0.20 -24.32
N TRP A 316 4.03 -0.56 -24.78
CA TRP A 316 3.85 -1.95 -24.38
C TRP A 316 4.95 -2.90 -24.88
N ILE A 317 5.73 -2.51 -25.89
CA ILE A 317 6.91 -3.27 -26.31
C ILE A 317 7.87 -3.45 -25.14
N TYR A 318 8.00 -2.42 -24.27
CA TYR A 318 8.80 -2.52 -23.05
C TYR A 318 8.29 -3.62 -22.11
N MET A 319 6.97 -3.68 -21.87
CA MET A 319 6.37 -4.70 -21.00
C MET A 319 6.55 -6.11 -21.57
N VAL A 320 6.34 -6.28 -22.87
CA VAL A 320 6.54 -7.58 -23.54
C VAL A 320 8.01 -8.00 -23.47
N ALA A 321 8.94 -7.06 -23.70
CA ALA A 321 10.37 -7.32 -23.58
C ALA A 321 10.78 -7.69 -22.15
N ALA A 322 10.29 -6.96 -21.14
CA ALA A 322 10.59 -7.23 -19.73
C ALA A 322 10.09 -8.61 -19.28
N VAL A 323 8.85 -8.97 -19.64
CA VAL A 323 8.28 -10.31 -19.36
C VAL A 323 9.04 -11.39 -20.15
N GLY A 324 9.38 -11.14 -21.41
CA GLY A 324 10.17 -12.07 -22.23
C GLY A 324 11.55 -12.35 -21.64
N ILE A 325 12.27 -11.29 -21.22
CA ILE A 325 13.56 -11.41 -20.52
C ILE A 325 13.40 -12.22 -19.24
N TYR A 326 12.38 -11.94 -18.44
CA TYR A 326 12.11 -12.68 -17.20
C TYR A 326 11.87 -14.17 -17.47
N VAL A 327 11.02 -14.51 -18.44
CA VAL A 327 10.73 -15.90 -18.81
C VAL A 327 11.99 -16.63 -19.30
N ILE A 328 12.84 -15.97 -20.12
CA ILE A 328 14.12 -16.53 -20.57
C ILE A 328 15.02 -16.81 -19.37
N MET A 329 15.11 -15.87 -18.41
CA MET A 329 15.95 -16.01 -17.22
C MET A 329 15.48 -17.15 -16.31
N VAL A 330 14.17 -17.29 -16.09
CA VAL A 330 13.59 -18.38 -15.29
C VAL A 330 13.84 -19.72 -15.98
N TYR A 331 13.53 -19.84 -17.27
CA TYR A 331 13.74 -21.07 -18.04
C TYR A 331 15.22 -21.48 -18.08
N ALA A 332 16.13 -20.51 -18.29
CA ALA A 332 17.56 -20.77 -18.25
C ALA A 332 18.05 -21.16 -16.84
N GLY A 333 17.46 -20.56 -15.80
CA GLY A 333 17.72 -20.90 -14.41
C GLY A 333 17.35 -22.35 -14.11
N ASP A 334 16.12 -22.75 -14.39
CA ASP A 334 15.64 -24.10 -14.11
C ASP A 334 16.42 -25.17 -14.89
N LYS A 335 16.82 -24.87 -16.14
CA LYS A 335 17.53 -25.82 -17.00
C LYS A 335 19.03 -25.92 -16.70
N TYR A 336 19.70 -24.79 -16.47
CA TYR A 336 21.16 -24.71 -16.45
C TYR A 336 21.75 -24.36 -15.08
N ALA A 337 21.02 -23.70 -14.17
CA ALA A 337 21.63 -23.14 -12.96
C ALA A 337 22.22 -24.20 -12.02
N ALA A 338 21.64 -25.40 -11.93
CA ALA A 338 22.14 -26.46 -11.05
C ALA A 338 23.10 -27.44 -11.76
N LYS A 339 23.02 -27.57 -13.09
CA LYS A 339 23.76 -28.59 -13.85
C LYS A 339 24.93 -28.02 -14.64
N GLU A 340 24.80 -26.80 -15.17
CA GLU A 340 25.76 -26.19 -16.10
C GLU A 340 25.90 -24.69 -15.81
N HIS A 341 26.53 -24.35 -14.69
CA HIS A 341 26.69 -22.96 -14.23
C HIS A 341 27.28 -22.01 -15.28
N ILE A 342 28.21 -22.48 -16.13
CA ILE A 342 28.83 -21.67 -17.19
C ILE A 342 27.80 -21.26 -18.24
N LYS A 343 26.93 -22.18 -18.69
CA LYS A 343 25.89 -21.85 -19.68
C LYS A 343 24.87 -20.89 -19.10
N TYR A 344 24.48 -21.07 -17.84
CA TYR A 344 23.59 -20.13 -17.16
C TYR A 344 24.21 -18.72 -17.09
N ARG A 345 25.47 -18.59 -16.66
CA ARG A 345 26.19 -17.31 -16.63
C ARG A 345 26.34 -16.69 -18.02
N LEU A 346 26.54 -17.50 -19.06
CA LEU A 346 26.58 -17.03 -20.44
C LEU A 346 25.24 -16.42 -20.87
N VAL A 347 24.10 -17.09 -20.56
CA VAL A 347 22.77 -16.52 -20.83
C VAL A 347 22.58 -15.20 -20.07
N GLN A 348 22.97 -15.14 -18.79
CA GLN A 348 22.90 -13.90 -18.00
C GLN A 348 23.72 -12.77 -18.63
N LEU A 349 24.94 -13.08 -19.09
CA LEU A 349 25.80 -12.12 -19.77
C LEU A 349 25.17 -11.63 -21.07
N ILE A 350 24.67 -12.54 -21.91
CA ILE A 350 24.00 -12.20 -23.18
C ILE A 350 22.80 -11.29 -22.93
N VAL A 351 21.92 -11.66 -22.00
CA VAL A 351 20.74 -10.86 -21.64
C VAL A 351 21.15 -9.48 -21.12
N THR A 352 22.17 -9.42 -20.27
CA THR A 352 22.68 -8.15 -19.72
C THR A 352 23.26 -7.26 -20.83
N VAL A 353 24.09 -7.82 -21.72
CA VAL A 353 24.69 -7.09 -22.84
C VAL A 353 23.61 -6.55 -23.78
N PHE A 354 22.62 -7.36 -24.17
CA PHE A 354 21.52 -6.89 -25.02
C PHE A 354 20.64 -5.84 -24.34
N SER A 355 20.40 -5.97 -23.03
CA SER A 355 19.63 -4.99 -22.26
C SER A 355 20.37 -3.65 -22.17
N VAL A 356 21.67 -3.68 -21.85
CA VAL A 356 22.53 -2.48 -21.80
C VAL A 356 22.65 -1.85 -23.18
N LEU A 357 22.87 -2.65 -24.23
CA LEU A 357 22.91 -2.15 -25.61
C LEU A 357 21.58 -1.48 -26.00
N GLY A 358 20.45 -2.07 -25.65
CA GLY A 358 19.13 -1.48 -25.89
C GLY A 358 18.96 -0.13 -25.19
N ILE A 359 19.40 0.01 -23.94
CA ILE A 359 19.37 1.28 -23.20
C ILE A 359 20.30 2.31 -23.84
N VAL A 360 21.53 1.94 -24.21
CA VAL A 360 22.49 2.84 -24.87
C VAL A 360 21.95 3.33 -26.21
N LEU A 361 21.38 2.43 -27.02
CA LEU A 361 20.75 2.80 -28.29
C LEU A 361 19.55 3.73 -28.09
N LEU A 362 18.75 3.55 -27.03
CA LEU A 362 17.66 4.47 -26.71
C LEU A 362 18.19 5.86 -26.34
N LEU A 363 19.28 5.95 -25.57
CA LEU A 363 19.88 7.23 -25.17
C LEU A 363 20.55 7.98 -26.33
N GLU A 364 21.18 7.25 -27.27
CA GLU A 364 21.90 7.86 -28.41
C GLU A 364 20.97 8.19 -29.59
N LEU A 365 20.01 7.32 -29.90
CA LEU A 365 19.16 7.46 -31.09
C LEU A 365 17.89 8.27 -30.84
N THR A 366 17.52 8.51 -29.57
CA THR A 366 16.29 9.21 -29.22
C THR A 366 16.55 10.31 -28.19
N LYS A 367 15.59 11.21 -27.98
CA LYS A 367 15.67 12.26 -26.94
C LYS A 367 15.45 11.71 -25.51
N PHE A 368 15.60 10.42 -25.31
CA PHE A 368 15.36 9.76 -24.03
C PHE A 368 16.46 10.12 -23.05
N THR A 369 16.08 10.45 -21.81
CA THR A 369 17.00 10.81 -20.74
C THR A 369 17.04 9.73 -19.65
N LEU A 370 18.06 9.76 -18.78
CA LEU A 370 18.10 8.87 -17.62
C LEU A 370 16.91 9.08 -16.67
N LEU A 371 16.36 10.29 -16.60
CA LEU A 371 15.17 10.58 -15.79
C LEU A 371 13.90 9.99 -16.41
N ASP A 372 13.84 9.89 -17.75
CA ASP A 372 12.77 9.16 -18.44
C ASP A 372 12.84 7.65 -18.14
N LEU A 373 14.03 7.09 -17.92
CA LEU A 373 14.18 5.69 -17.48
C LEU A 373 13.54 5.47 -16.10
N VAL A 374 13.84 6.32 -15.14
CA VAL A 374 13.23 6.24 -13.79
C VAL A 374 11.72 6.43 -13.88
N SER A 375 11.25 7.42 -14.65
CA SER A 375 9.83 7.70 -14.84
C SER A 375 9.11 6.53 -15.52
N SER A 376 9.76 5.86 -16.47
CA SER A 376 9.22 4.67 -17.12
C SER A 376 9.08 3.50 -16.13
N LEU A 377 10.07 3.26 -15.25
CA LEU A 377 9.97 2.23 -14.21
C LEU A 377 8.80 2.52 -13.27
N LEU A 378 8.64 3.78 -12.86
CA LEU A 378 7.52 4.20 -12.02
C LEU A 378 6.17 3.95 -12.71
N ALA A 379 6.08 4.02 -14.03
CA ALA A 379 4.86 3.74 -14.80
C ALA A 379 4.59 2.24 -15.03
N PHE A 380 5.63 1.50 -15.41
CA PHE A 380 5.49 0.11 -15.86
C PHE A 380 5.43 -0.91 -14.71
N ILE A 381 6.08 -0.65 -13.58
CA ILE A 381 6.00 -1.54 -12.40
C ILE A 381 4.53 -1.62 -11.90
N PRO A 382 3.81 -0.51 -11.66
CA PRO A 382 2.39 -0.58 -11.30
C PRO A 382 1.52 -1.24 -12.38
N THR A 383 1.87 -1.08 -13.66
CA THR A 383 1.15 -1.75 -14.76
C THR A 383 1.27 -3.27 -14.66
N GLY A 384 2.49 -3.79 -14.43
CA GLY A 384 2.69 -5.23 -14.25
C GLY A 384 1.95 -5.77 -13.03
N TRP A 385 1.89 -5.00 -11.95
CA TRP A 385 1.03 -5.32 -10.80
C TRP A 385 -0.46 -5.38 -11.18
N GLY A 386 -0.96 -4.41 -11.95
CA GLY A 386 -2.33 -4.41 -12.46
C GLY A 386 -2.65 -5.64 -13.34
N ILE A 387 -1.69 -6.07 -14.18
CA ILE A 387 -1.83 -7.31 -14.97
C ILE A 387 -1.96 -8.53 -14.06
N ILE A 388 -1.16 -8.61 -12.98
CA ILE A 388 -1.24 -9.70 -11.99
C ILE A 388 -2.62 -9.68 -11.30
N CYS A 389 -3.12 -8.50 -10.88
CA CYS A 389 -4.44 -8.38 -10.26
C CYS A 389 -5.57 -8.86 -11.19
N ILE A 390 -5.55 -8.47 -12.46
CA ILE A 390 -6.51 -8.95 -13.46
C ILE A 390 -6.37 -10.47 -13.67
N ALA A 391 -5.14 -11.00 -13.74
CA ALA A 391 -4.91 -12.43 -13.85
C ALA A 391 -5.46 -13.21 -12.63
N GLN A 392 -5.40 -12.64 -11.42
CA GLN A 392 -6.00 -13.23 -10.22
C GLN A 392 -7.52 -13.31 -10.31
N VAL A 393 -8.19 -12.29 -10.85
CA VAL A 393 -9.64 -12.31 -11.08
C VAL A 393 -10.02 -13.39 -12.11
N LEU A 394 -9.18 -13.56 -13.15
CA LEU A 394 -9.35 -14.55 -14.21
C LEU A 394 -8.77 -15.93 -13.87
N ARG A 395 -8.34 -16.15 -12.62
CA ARG A 395 -7.73 -17.41 -12.16
C ARG A 395 -8.45 -18.68 -12.64
N PRO A 396 -9.80 -18.82 -12.53
CA PRO A 396 -10.48 -20.05 -12.94
C PRO A 396 -10.25 -20.47 -14.40
N PHE A 397 -9.88 -19.53 -15.27
CA PHE A 397 -9.59 -19.79 -16.68
C PHE A 397 -8.08 -19.95 -16.95
N LEU A 398 -7.24 -19.30 -16.14
CA LEU A 398 -5.79 -19.27 -16.35
C LEU A 398 -5.05 -20.40 -15.60
N GLU A 399 -5.59 -20.90 -14.48
CA GLU A 399 -4.94 -21.86 -13.57
C GLU A 399 -4.51 -23.16 -14.27
N SER A 400 -5.20 -23.58 -15.34
CA SER A 400 -4.83 -24.76 -16.14
C SER A 400 -3.78 -24.49 -17.23
N SER A 401 -3.35 -23.24 -17.40
CA SER A 401 -2.43 -22.82 -18.45
C SER A 401 -1.00 -22.65 -17.94
N ILE A 402 -0.02 -22.79 -18.84
CA ILE A 402 1.41 -22.54 -18.55
C ILE A 402 1.65 -21.08 -18.11
N VAL A 403 0.75 -20.17 -18.49
CA VAL A 403 0.83 -18.75 -18.11
C VAL A 403 0.65 -18.58 -16.60
N TRP A 404 -0.10 -19.45 -15.92
CA TRP A 404 -0.32 -19.31 -14.47
C TRP A 404 0.97 -19.41 -13.66
N ASP A 405 1.84 -20.35 -14.00
CA ASP A 405 3.15 -20.50 -13.33
C ASP A 405 4.00 -19.23 -13.47
N THR A 406 3.94 -18.59 -14.65
CA THR A 406 4.62 -17.30 -14.87
C THR A 406 4.01 -16.17 -14.04
N VAL A 407 2.68 -16.14 -13.90
CA VAL A 407 1.98 -15.15 -13.05
C VAL A 407 2.34 -15.34 -11.58
N VAL A 408 2.37 -16.58 -11.07
CA VAL A 408 2.76 -16.88 -9.69
C VAL A 408 4.22 -16.48 -9.45
N SER A 409 5.11 -16.79 -10.38
CA SER A 409 6.53 -16.43 -10.26
C SER A 409 6.75 -14.91 -10.28
N LEU A 410 6.07 -14.19 -11.17
CA LEU A 410 6.10 -12.72 -11.21
C LEU A 410 5.50 -12.13 -9.93
N ALA A 411 4.35 -12.60 -9.48
CA ALA A 411 3.72 -12.18 -8.24
C ALA A 411 4.66 -12.30 -7.03
N ARG A 412 5.41 -13.42 -6.95
CA ARG A 412 6.43 -13.62 -5.90
C ARG A 412 7.50 -12.52 -5.93
N LEU A 413 7.98 -12.19 -7.12
CA LEU A 413 8.97 -11.12 -7.31
C LEU A 413 8.40 -9.75 -6.93
N TYR A 414 7.14 -9.47 -7.28
CA TYR A 414 6.46 -8.24 -6.89
C TYR A 414 6.32 -8.13 -5.37
N ASP A 415 5.83 -9.17 -4.70
CA ASP A 415 5.67 -9.13 -3.25
C ASP A 415 7.02 -9.04 -2.53
N MET A 416 8.06 -9.70 -3.05
CA MET A 416 9.43 -9.53 -2.57
C MET A 416 9.88 -8.07 -2.70
N LEU A 417 9.72 -7.45 -3.87
CA LEU A 417 10.07 -6.04 -4.11
C LEU A 417 9.30 -5.10 -3.17
N LEU A 418 7.99 -5.29 -3.03
CA LEU A 418 7.14 -4.51 -2.13
C LEU A 418 7.57 -4.70 -0.66
N GLY A 419 7.93 -5.92 -0.26
CA GLY A 419 8.47 -6.22 1.06
C GLY A 419 9.77 -5.46 1.33
N LEU A 420 10.71 -5.46 0.37
CA LEU A 420 11.96 -4.71 0.47
C LEU A 420 11.73 -3.20 0.59
N ILE A 421 10.78 -2.63 -0.16
CA ILE A 421 10.41 -1.21 -0.06
C ILE A 421 9.90 -0.87 1.34
N VAL A 422 9.12 -1.76 1.96
CA VAL A 422 8.61 -1.57 3.33
C VAL A 422 9.72 -1.76 4.37
N MET A 423 10.62 -2.72 4.19
CA MET A 423 11.71 -2.96 5.13
C MET A 423 12.78 -1.87 5.09
N ALA A 424 13.03 -1.24 3.94
CA ALA A 424 14.07 -0.22 3.79
C ALA A 424 13.99 0.92 4.85
N PRO A 425 12.84 1.60 5.05
CA PRO A 425 12.73 2.62 6.09
C PRO A 425 12.83 2.03 7.51
N VAL A 426 12.36 0.80 7.73
CA VAL A 426 12.49 0.13 9.05
C VAL A 426 13.95 -0.17 9.37
N ALA A 427 14.71 -0.69 8.40
CA ALA A 427 16.14 -0.96 8.54
C ALA A 427 16.93 0.33 8.80
N LEU A 428 16.60 1.42 8.08
CA LEU A 428 17.19 2.74 8.32
C LEU A 428 16.93 3.21 9.77
N LEU A 429 15.68 3.19 10.23
CA LEU A 429 15.31 3.62 11.58
C LEU A 429 15.90 2.72 12.68
N SER A 430 16.08 1.43 12.39
CA SER A 430 16.68 0.46 13.32
C SER A 430 18.19 0.63 13.44
N TRP A 431 18.84 1.10 12.37
CA TRP A 431 20.27 1.38 12.36
C TRP A 431 20.59 2.71 13.07
N LEU A 432 19.67 3.67 13.07
CA LEU A 432 19.87 4.95 13.76
C LEU A 432 19.87 4.79 15.28
N PRO A 433 20.86 5.38 15.98
CA PRO A 433 20.96 5.25 17.43
C PRO A 433 19.79 5.93 18.14
N GLY A 434 19.27 5.28 19.19
CA GLY A 434 18.27 5.85 20.10
C GLY A 434 16.80 5.61 19.73
N PHE A 435 16.47 5.26 18.48
CA PHE A 435 15.09 5.04 18.04
C PHE A 435 14.37 3.92 18.80
N GLN A 436 15.03 2.77 19.00
CA GLN A 436 14.50 1.68 19.81
C GLN A 436 14.17 2.13 21.24
N SER A 437 15.05 2.92 21.84
CA SER A 437 14.88 3.42 23.20
C SER A 437 13.73 4.43 23.30
N MET A 438 13.58 5.28 22.27
CA MET A 438 12.49 6.24 22.15
C MET A 438 11.15 5.52 22.00
N GLN A 439 11.06 4.56 21.09
CA GLN A 439 9.89 3.71 20.89
C GLN A 439 9.46 3.06 22.22
N THR A 440 10.43 2.46 22.93
CA THR A 440 10.15 1.75 24.18
C THR A 440 9.65 2.67 25.28
N ARG A 441 10.23 3.86 25.42
CA ARG A 441 9.81 4.84 26.45
C ARG A 441 8.47 5.49 26.17
N ILE A 442 8.15 5.75 24.90
CA ILE A 442 6.91 6.44 24.51
C ILE A 442 5.72 5.49 24.56
N LEU A 443 5.89 4.25 24.08
CA LEU A 443 4.76 3.35 23.80
C LEU A 443 4.60 2.20 24.80
N PHE A 444 5.66 1.81 25.51
CA PHE A 444 5.62 0.65 26.41
C PHE A 444 5.92 1.05 27.86
N ASN A 445 5.21 0.44 28.80
CA ASN A 445 5.32 0.74 30.23
C ASN A 445 6.74 0.46 30.76
N GLN A 446 7.23 1.23 31.74
CA GLN A 446 8.53 1.06 32.39
C GLN A 446 8.79 -0.36 32.93
N ALA A 447 7.75 -1.08 33.36
CA ALA A 447 7.88 -2.49 33.77
C ALA A 447 8.30 -3.41 32.60
N PHE A 448 7.80 -3.13 31.39
CA PHE A 448 8.23 -3.80 30.16
C PHE A 448 9.64 -3.37 29.77
N SER A 449 9.99 -2.08 29.89
CA SER A 449 11.35 -1.57 29.63
C SER A 449 12.40 -2.30 30.46
N ARG A 450 12.10 -2.60 31.74
CA ARG A 450 12.96 -3.43 32.60
C ARG A 450 13.05 -4.89 32.13
N GLY A 451 11.92 -5.49 31.75
CA GLY A 451 11.89 -6.85 31.19
C GLY A 451 12.65 -6.99 29.87
N LEU A 452 12.59 -5.98 28.99
CA LEU A 452 13.33 -5.92 27.73
C LEU A 452 14.83 -5.81 27.98
N GLN A 453 15.26 -4.96 28.93
CA GLN A 453 16.66 -4.86 29.34
C GLN A 453 17.19 -6.19 29.88
N ILE A 454 16.41 -6.89 30.70
CA ILE A 454 16.76 -8.22 31.21
C ILE A 454 16.84 -9.24 30.07
N SER A 455 15.87 -9.24 29.15
CA SER A 455 15.89 -10.12 27.97
C SER A 455 17.13 -9.88 27.12
N LEU A 456 17.47 -8.62 26.82
CA LEU A 456 18.65 -8.24 26.03
C LEU A 456 19.95 -8.73 26.70
N ILE A 457 20.07 -8.59 28.02
CA ILE A 457 21.20 -9.12 28.81
C ILE A 457 21.28 -10.65 28.74
N LEU A 458 20.14 -11.34 28.80
CA LEU A 458 20.07 -12.80 28.72
C LEU A 458 20.40 -13.32 27.31
N THR A 459 19.96 -12.64 26.25
CA THR A 459 20.33 -12.98 24.86
C THR A 459 21.77 -12.60 24.53
N GLY A 460 22.29 -11.48 25.05
CA GLY A 460 23.69 -11.09 24.90
C GLY A 460 24.66 -12.04 25.62
N LYS A 461 24.18 -12.83 26.59
CA LYS A 461 24.96 -13.90 27.24
C LYS A 461 25.04 -15.21 26.45
N LYS A 462 24.29 -15.36 25.35
CA LYS A 462 24.31 -16.59 24.52
C LYS A 462 25.40 -16.60 23.44
N SER A 463 26.30 -15.62 23.41
CA SER A 463 27.44 -15.56 22.48
C SER A 463 28.78 -15.59 23.22
N ASN A 464 29.00 -16.59 24.08
CA ASN A 464 30.31 -17.03 24.52
C ASN A 464 30.34 -18.56 24.57
#